data_AF-A0A1C4PAZ1-F1
#
_entry.id   AF-A0A1C4PAZ1-F1
#
_cell.length_a   1.000
_cell.length_b   1.000
_cell.length_c   1.000
_cell.angle_alpha   90.00
_cell.angle_beta   90.00
_cell.angle_gamma   90.00
#
_symmetry.space_group_name_H-M   'P 1'
#
loop_
_entity.id
_entity.type
_entity.pdbx_description
1 polymer ?
#
loop_
_entity_poly.entity_id
_entity_poly.type
_entity_poly.pdbx_seq_one_letter_code
_entity_poly.pdbx_strand_id
1 'polypeptide(L)'
;MSVQQKSLALPPVTPLRPVRSVLRFNALLAVAVWVLWLTIGGVRALHAVREHWQVSVTMVFGSLVGGGTSEGGGAVAFPVFTKVLHIAADDARVFTYAIQSVGMSMASLSILYLRVPIERRIIAWASPAGVAGVVFGAVVVAPHMPLPEVRVYFTVLLTALAIAMVVMRLRRKERRNAAIPVFGAREAAVLVVAGFVGGLVSGLVGVGENTVAFIVLVMLFRVSEKVATPTTVILMTVVSLAAFLSHVLVIDDFSAARVDYWLAAVPVVCVGAPLGALICSALSRSTIRNVLVALITVDLVSTVVIVPVPATTRVVAGVLLVAITAGCFLLTRVARYDPAETGDHAPASEIPPPRPSA
;
A
#
# COMPACT_ATOMS: atom_id res chain seq x y z
N MET A 1 15.65 24.73 31.42
CA MET A 1 16.19 25.17 30.12
C MET A 1 15.14 24.91 29.06
N SER A 2 14.52 25.96 28.55
CA SER A 2 13.46 25.92 27.55
C SER A 2 14.04 25.59 26.18
N VAL A 3 13.76 24.38 25.68
CA VAL A 3 14.04 24.04 24.29
C VAL A 3 12.95 24.72 23.46
N GLN A 4 13.29 25.85 22.84
CA GLN A 4 12.48 26.47 21.78
C GLN A 4 12.23 25.41 20.69
N GLN A 5 11.01 24.88 20.67
CA GLN A 5 10.48 24.11 19.56
C GLN A 5 10.41 25.07 18.37
N LYS A 6 11.41 24.97 17.50
CA LYS A 6 11.45 25.69 16.22
C LYS A 6 10.25 25.19 15.41
N SER A 7 9.15 25.93 15.44
CA SER A 7 8.00 25.74 14.55
C SER A 7 8.55 25.70 13.13
N LEU A 8 8.57 24.49 12.56
CA LEU A 8 9.11 24.27 11.23
C LEU A 8 8.07 24.84 10.27
N ALA A 9 8.28 26.08 9.82
CA ALA A 9 7.41 26.73 8.85
C ALA A 9 7.12 25.75 7.70
N LEU A 10 5.84 25.43 7.49
CA LEU A 10 5.39 24.55 6.43
C LEU A 10 5.95 25.10 5.10
N PRO A 11 6.66 24.28 4.29
CA PRO A 11 7.13 24.75 2.99
C PRO A 11 5.95 25.23 2.15
N PRO A 12 6.14 26.23 1.27
CA PRO A 12 5.07 26.76 0.44
C PRO A 12 4.41 25.62 -0.35
N VAL A 13 3.07 25.58 -0.34
CA VAL A 13 2.30 24.55 -1.04
C VAL A 13 2.53 24.72 -2.53
N THR A 14 3.39 23.87 -3.10
CA THR A 14 3.61 23.84 -4.55
C THR A 14 2.28 23.53 -5.23
N PRO A 15 1.84 24.34 -6.20
CA PRO A 15 0.59 24.05 -6.89
C PRO A 15 0.70 22.72 -7.66
N LEU A 16 -0.37 21.92 -7.60
CA LEU A 16 -0.48 20.68 -8.36
C LEU A 16 -0.40 20.96 -9.87
N ARG A 17 0.21 20.02 -10.61
CA ARG A 17 0.27 20.11 -12.07
C ARG A 17 -1.12 19.89 -12.70
N PRO A 18 -1.38 20.45 -13.91
CA PRO A 18 -2.64 20.22 -14.62
C PRO A 18 -2.84 18.74 -14.95
N VAL A 19 -4.07 18.23 -14.81
CA VAL A 19 -4.40 16.82 -15.06
C VAL A 19 -3.96 16.36 -16.47
N ARG A 20 -4.14 17.20 -17.50
CA ARG A 20 -3.71 16.89 -18.88
C ARG A 20 -2.21 16.61 -19.01
N SER A 21 -1.39 17.35 -18.27
CA SER A 21 0.07 17.15 -18.27
C SER A 21 0.43 15.81 -17.63
N VAL A 22 -0.23 15.45 -16.53
CA VAL A 22 0.00 14.17 -15.85
C VAL A 22 -0.50 12.99 -16.65
N LEU A 23 -1.65 13.10 -17.33
CA LEU A 23 -2.15 12.07 -18.23
C LEU A 23 -1.18 11.80 -19.39
N ARG A 24 -0.60 12.86 -19.99
CA ARG A 24 0.43 12.72 -21.02
C ARG A 24 1.68 12.04 -20.48
N PHE A 25 2.14 12.45 -19.29
CA PHE A 25 3.29 11.81 -18.64
C PHE A 25 3.05 10.32 -18.37
N ASN A 26 1.87 9.97 -17.82
CA ASN A 26 1.50 8.58 -17.56
C ASN A 26 1.35 7.76 -18.85
N ALA A 27 0.82 8.35 -19.92
CA ALA A 27 0.76 7.71 -21.23
C ALA A 27 2.15 7.42 -21.80
N LEU A 28 3.09 8.37 -21.71
CA LEU A 28 4.47 8.17 -22.13
C LEU A 28 5.18 7.07 -21.33
N LEU A 29 4.99 7.07 -20.00
CA LEU A 29 5.50 5.98 -19.16
C LEU A 29 4.89 4.63 -19.55
N ALA A 30 3.58 4.56 -19.78
CA ALA A 30 2.92 3.33 -20.18
C ALA A 30 3.44 2.80 -21.51
N VAL A 31 3.64 3.68 -22.51
CA VAL A 31 4.26 3.32 -23.79
C VAL A 31 5.68 2.81 -23.58
N ALA A 32 6.49 3.47 -22.75
CA ALA A 32 7.85 3.00 -22.45
C ALA A 32 7.84 1.60 -21.80
N VAL A 33 6.92 1.35 -20.87
CA VAL A 33 6.74 0.02 -20.26
C VAL A 33 6.25 -1.01 -21.28
N TRP A 34 5.33 -0.67 -22.18
CA TRP A 34 4.86 -1.59 -23.22
C TRP A 34 5.95 -1.94 -24.23
N VAL A 35 6.78 -0.96 -24.63
CA VAL A 35 7.94 -1.22 -25.48
C VAL A 35 8.90 -2.16 -24.76
N LEU A 36 9.26 -1.87 -23.50
CA LEU A 36 10.14 -2.74 -22.71
C LEU A 36 9.55 -4.15 -22.56
N TRP A 37 8.27 -4.24 -22.22
CA TRP A 37 7.54 -5.50 -22.05
C TRP A 37 7.51 -6.33 -23.35
N LEU A 38 7.25 -5.72 -24.51
CA LEU A 38 7.33 -6.40 -25.81
C LEU A 38 8.75 -6.80 -26.17
N THR A 39 9.76 -5.98 -25.86
CA THR A 39 11.16 -6.32 -26.16
C THR A 39 11.68 -7.49 -25.31
N ILE A 40 11.27 -7.58 -24.04
CA ILE A 40 11.69 -8.65 -23.13
C ILE A 40 10.87 -9.92 -23.36
N GLY A 41 9.54 -9.80 -23.45
CA GLY A 41 8.63 -10.94 -23.52
C GLY A 41 8.34 -11.44 -24.94
N GLY A 42 8.54 -10.62 -25.96
CA GLY A 42 8.30 -10.97 -27.37
C GLY A 42 6.92 -11.62 -27.60
N VAL A 43 6.92 -12.71 -28.37
CA VAL A 43 5.72 -13.50 -28.69
C VAL A 43 5.12 -14.14 -27.44
N ARG A 44 5.94 -14.56 -26.47
CA ARG A 44 5.48 -15.15 -25.20
C ARG A 44 4.61 -14.16 -24.41
N ALA A 45 4.95 -12.88 -24.42
CA ALA A 45 4.16 -11.84 -23.74
C ALA A 45 2.73 -11.77 -24.29
N LEU A 46 2.58 -11.78 -25.62
CA LEU A 46 1.28 -11.76 -26.28
C LEU A 46 0.48 -13.05 -26.02
N HIS A 47 1.15 -14.20 -26.02
CA HIS A 47 0.50 -15.46 -25.65
C HIS A 47 0.04 -15.47 -24.19
N ALA A 48 0.88 -14.99 -23.26
CA ALA A 48 0.54 -14.92 -21.85
C ALA A 48 -0.71 -14.07 -21.58
N VAL A 49 -0.85 -12.93 -22.25
CA VAL A 49 -2.09 -12.10 -22.16
C VAL A 49 -3.32 -12.86 -22.66
N ARG A 50 -3.18 -13.63 -23.75
CA ARG A 50 -4.28 -14.41 -24.32
C ARG A 50 -4.67 -15.59 -23.43
N GLU A 51 -3.69 -16.29 -22.90
CA GLU A 51 -3.87 -17.50 -22.09
C GLU A 51 -4.34 -17.19 -20.67
N HIS A 52 -3.85 -16.09 -20.09
CA HIS A 52 -4.16 -15.66 -18.73
C HIS A 52 -4.96 -14.35 -18.69
N TRP A 53 -5.89 -14.17 -19.62
CA TRP A 53 -6.70 -12.95 -19.72
C TRP A 53 -7.47 -12.63 -18.42
N GLN A 54 -7.85 -13.65 -17.63
CA GLN A 54 -8.50 -13.46 -16.32
C GLN A 54 -7.58 -12.74 -15.33
N VAL A 55 -6.26 -13.00 -15.38
CA VAL A 55 -5.25 -12.30 -14.57
C VAL A 55 -5.22 -10.83 -14.97
N SER A 56 -5.16 -10.53 -16.28
CA SER A 56 -5.20 -9.17 -16.79
C SER A 56 -6.47 -8.42 -16.35
N VAL A 57 -7.65 -9.02 -16.51
CA VAL A 57 -8.93 -8.40 -16.12
C VAL A 57 -8.98 -8.12 -14.63
N THR A 58 -8.57 -9.09 -13.79
CA THR A 58 -8.47 -8.90 -12.35
C THR A 58 -7.55 -7.71 -12.01
N MET A 59 -6.42 -7.60 -12.71
CA MET A 59 -5.43 -6.57 -12.49
C MET A 59 -5.81 -5.19 -13.04
N VAL A 60 -6.81 -5.08 -13.92
CA VAL A 60 -7.41 -3.77 -14.24
C VAL A 60 -8.01 -3.16 -12.97
N PHE A 61 -8.80 -3.93 -12.23
CA PHE A 61 -9.40 -3.47 -10.97
C PHE A 61 -8.37 -3.40 -9.84
N GLY A 62 -7.51 -4.42 -9.73
CA GLY A 62 -6.48 -4.47 -8.71
C GLY A 62 -5.47 -3.33 -8.81
N SER A 63 -5.00 -2.97 -10.00
CA SER A 63 -4.09 -1.83 -10.15
C SER A 63 -4.77 -0.49 -9.88
N LEU A 64 -6.03 -0.32 -10.28
CA LEU A 64 -6.78 0.91 -10.02
C LEU A 64 -6.97 1.15 -8.52
N VAL A 65 -7.42 0.13 -7.79
CA VAL A 65 -7.56 0.20 -6.33
C VAL A 65 -6.18 0.36 -5.69
N GLY A 66 -5.20 -0.41 -6.14
CA GLY A 66 -3.87 -0.45 -5.54
C GLY A 66 -3.09 0.86 -5.66
N GLY A 67 -3.10 1.50 -6.82
CA GLY A 67 -2.42 2.79 -7.01
C GLY A 67 -3.12 3.94 -6.28
N GLY A 68 -4.41 3.79 -6.00
CA GLY A 68 -5.22 4.83 -5.36
C GLY A 68 -5.33 4.74 -3.83
N THR A 69 -4.97 3.59 -3.23
CA THR A 69 -5.29 3.29 -1.83
C THR A 69 -4.08 2.75 -1.07
N SER A 70 -4.17 2.76 0.26
CA SER A 70 -3.13 2.23 1.15
C SER A 70 -3.15 0.70 1.30
N GLU A 71 -4.04 0.01 0.57
CA GLU A 71 -4.18 -1.46 0.60
C GLU A 71 -3.36 -2.17 -0.48
N GLY A 72 -2.92 -1.43 -1.50
CA GLY A 72 -2.27 -2.03 -2.65
C GLY A 72 -3.20 -2.88 -3.51
N GLY A 73 -2.69 -3.36 -4.64
CA GLY A 73 -3.53 -4.11 -5.60
C GLY A 73 -3.88 -5.53 -5.13
N GLY A 74 -3.16 -6.02 -4.12
CA GLY A 74 -3.38 -7.32 -3.50
C GLY A 74 -4.76 -7.47 -2.88
N ALA A 75 -5.39 -6.39 -2.37
CA ALA A 75 -6.73 -6.48 -1.78
C ALA A 75 -7.82 -6.96 -2.76
N VAL A 76 -7.65 -6.70 -4.07
CA VAL A 76 -8.53 -7.24 -5.11
C VAL A 76 -7.93 -8.50 -5.74
N ALA A 77 -6.63 -8.48 -6.05
CA ALA A 77 -6.00 -9.55 -6.80
C ALA A 77 -5.85 -10.84 -5.98
N PHE A 78 -5.45 -10.75 -4.71
CA PHE A 78 -5.16 -11.92 -3.89
C PHE A 78 -6.41 -12.78 -3.62
N PRO A 79 -7.59 -12.22 -3.23
CA PRO A 79 -8.80 -13.01 -3.06
C PRO A 79 -9.26 -13.65 -4.37
N VAL A 80 -9.23 -12.91 -5.48
CA VAL A 80 -9.63 -13.44 -6.79
C VAL A 80 -8.68 -14.57 -7.23
N PHE A 81 -7.38 -14.38 -7.11
CA PHE A 81 -6.40 -15.38 -7.52
C PHE A 81 -6.50 -16.65 -6.69
N THR A 82 -6.60 -16.51 -5.37
CA THR A 82 -6.55 -17.66 -4.47
C THR A 82 -7.90 -18.38 -4.31
N LYS A 83 -9.02 -17.67 -4.44
CA LYS A 83 -10.37 -18.21 -4.20
C LYS A 83 -11.16 -18.46 -5.49
N VAL A 84 -10.96 -17.68 -6.55
CA VAL A 84 -11.69 -17.82 -7.82
C VAL A 84 -10.86 -18.55 -8.87
N LEU A 85 -9.60 -18.14 -9.07
CA LEU A 85 -8.70 -18.76 -10.06
C LEU A 85 -7.95 -19.97 -9.50
N HIS A 86 -8.10 -20.27 -8.20
CA HIS A 86 -7.44 -21.36 -7.50
C HIS A 86 -5.90 -21.39 -7.65
N ILE A 87 -5.28 -20.22 -7.85
CA ILE A 87 -3.83 -20.05 -7.86
C ILE A 87 -3.31 -20.26 -6.42
N ALA A 88 -2.14 -20.91 -6.31
CA ALA A 88 -1.51 -21.14 -5.02
C ALA A 88 -1.26 -19.80 -4.30
N ALA A 89 -1.42 -19.79 -2.97
CA ALA A 89 -1.24 -18.55 -2.19
C ALA A 89 0.20 -18.00 -2.29
N ASP A 90 1.17 -18.91 -2.42
CA ASP A 90 2.57 -18.56 -2.62
C ASP A 90 2.78 -17.85 -3.97
N ASP A 91 2.30 -18.45 -5.06
CA ASP A 91 2.41 -17.84 -6.38
C ASP A 91 1.70 -16.48 -6.43
N ALA A 92 0.51 -16.36 -5.81
CA ALA A 92 -0.21 -15.10 -5.71
C ALA A 92 0.57 -14.04 -4.89
N ARG A 93 1.27 -14.44 -3.83
CA ARG A 93 2.14 -13.58 -3.02
C ARG A 93 3.35 -13.09 -3.81
N VAL A 94 4.09 -14.00 -4.44
CA VAL A 94 5.30 -13.63 -5.20
C VAL A 94 4.92 -12.78 -6.42
N PHE A 95 3.83 -13.14 -7.10
CA PHE A 95 3.23 -12.33 -8.15
C PHE A 95 2.88 -10.92 -7.64
N THR A 96 2.37 -10.80 -6.41
CA THR A 96 2.02 -9.50 -5.81
C THR A 96 3.24 -8.59 -5.69
N TYR A 97 4.45 -9.09 -5.38
CA TYR A 97 5.66 -8.24 -5.43
C TYR A 97 6.06 -7.88 -6.86
N ALA A 98 6.06 -8.86 -7.76
CA ALA A 98 6.44 -8.66 -9.16
C ALA A 98 5.56 -7.60 -9.83
N ILE A 99 4.25 -7.65 -9.61
CA ILE A 99 3.32 -6.71 -10.23
C ILE A 99 3.31 -5.35 -9.55
N GLN A 100 3.54 -5.30 -8.23
CA GLN A 100 3.71 -4.03 -7.50
C GLN A 100 5.01 -3.32 -7.90
N SER A 101 6.08 -4.05 -8.20
CA SER A 101 7.32 -3.46 -8.70
C SER A 101 7.11 -2.61 -9.96
N VAL A 102 6.11 -2.96 -10.78
CA VAL A 102 5.68 -2.18 -11.95
C VAL A 102 4.62 -1.15 -11.55
N GLY A 103 3.50 -1.59 -11.00
CA GLY A 103 2.36 -0.72 -10.70
C GLY A 103 2.66 0.39 -9.71
N MET A 104 3.30 0.06 -8.57
CA MET A 104 3.64 1.04 -7.54
C MET A 104 4.75 1.97 -8.00
N SER A 105 5.72 1.50 -8.79
CA SER A 105 6.71 2.39 -9.42
C SER A 105 6.05 3.41 -10.34
N MET A 106 5.12 2.97 -11.18
CA MET A 106 4.38 3.84 -12.08
C MET A 106 3.51 4.85 -11.30
N ALA A 107 2.80 4.39 -10.27
CA ALA A 107 2.01 5.26 -9.38
C ALA A 107 2.89 6.27 -8.64
N SER A 108 4.04 5.83 -8.10
CA SER A 108 5.02 6.69 -7.42
C SER A 108 5.59 7.75 -8.34
N LEU A 109 5.97 7.41 -9.57
CA LEU A 109 6.41 8.38 -10.57
C LEU A 109 5.31 9.40 -10.88
N SER A 110 4.06 8.95 -11.04
CA SER A 110 2.90 9.84 -11.23
C SER A 110 2.67 10.76 -10.03
N ILE A 111 2.74 10.25 -8.80
CA ILE A 111 2.61 11.00 -7.53
C ILE A 111 3.68 12.10 -7.44
N LEU A 112 4.94 11.74 -7.71
CA LEU A 112 6.08 12.66 -7.68
C LEU A 112 5.96 13.72 -8.79
N TYR A 113 5.53 13.33 -9.99
CA TYR A 113 5.32 14.26 -11.10
C TYR A 113 4.17 15.23 -10.83
N LEU A 114 3.05 14.74 -10.29
CA LEU A 114 1.88 15.55 -9.91
C LEU A 114 2.18 16.48 -8.72
N ARG A 115 3.25 16.20 -7.95
CA ARG A 115 3.66 16.91 -6.73
C ARG A 115 2.61 16.80 -5.62
N VAL A 116 2.01 15.61 -5.49
CA VAL A 116 1.14 15.31 -4.35
C VAL A 116 1.98 15.39 -3.07
N PRO A 117 1.48 16.02 -1.99
CA PRO A 117 2.22 16.10 -0.74
C PRO A 117 2.49 14.71 -0.16
N ILE A 118 3.73 14.49 0.29
CA ILE A 118 4.21 13.24 0.88
C ILE A 118 5.01 13.53 2.16
N GLU A 119 4.97 12.60 3.11
CA GLU A 119 5.76 12.69 4.34
C GLU A 119 7.14 12.05 4.09
N ARG A 120 8.14 12.88 3.78
CA ARG A 120 9.48 12.40 3.39
C ARG A 120 10.22 11.71 4.54
N ARG A 121 9.90 12.03 5.80
CA ARG A 121 10.63 11.49 6.96
C ARG A 121 10.36 10.00 7.12
N ILE A 122 9.11 9.54 6.97
CA ILE A 122 8.84 8.10 7.00
C ILE A 122 9.51 7.37 5.84
N ILE A 123 9.55 7.97 4.65
CA ILE A 123 10.26 7.38 3.51
C ILE A 123 11.75 7.19 3.85
N ALA A 124 12.40 8.19 4.43
CA ALA A 124 13.81 8.10 4.77
C ALA A 124 14.13 7.07 5.88
N TRP A 125 13.29 7.00 6.93
CA TRP A 125 13.57 6.18 8.11
C TRP A 125 12.96 4.77 8.05
N ALA A 126 11.78 4.62 7.45
CA ALA A 126 11.09 3.33 7.36
C ALA A 126 11.54 2.51 6.15
N SER A 127 11.93 3.10 5.01
CA SER A 127 12.31 2.31 3.83
C SER A 127 13.49 1.36 4.07
N PRO A 128 14.63 1.78 4.65
CA PRO A 128 15.77 0.88 4.87
C PRO A 128 15.40 -0.28 5.80
N ALA A 129 14.63 0.04 6.86
CA ALA A 129 14.13 -0.95 7.81
C ALA A 129 13.12 -1.91 7.16
N GLY A 130 12.24 -1.39 6.30
CA GLY A 130 11.26 -2.18 5.55
C GLY A 130 11.89 -3.10 4.52
N VAL A 131 12.99 -2.67 3.87
CA VAL A 131 13.81 -3.55 3.02
C VAL A 131 14.39 -4.69 3.85
N ALA A 132 15.02 -4.39 4.99
CA ALA A 132 15.54 -5.45 5.87
C ALA A 132 14.43 -6.39 6.35
N GLY A 133 13.28 -5.84 6.74
CA GLY A 133 12.12 -6.59 7.19
C GLY A 133 11.56 -7.52 6.11
N VAL A 134 11.39 -7.04 4.87
CA VAL A 134 10.80 -7.85 3.79
C VAL A 134 11.74 -8.95 3.33
N VAL A 135 13.04 -8.68 3.25
CA VAL A 135 14.05 -9.69 2.92
C VAL A 135 14.06 -10.76 4.01
N PHE A 136 14.09 -10.36 5.28
CA PHE A 136 14.03 -11.30 6.40
C PHE A 136 12.72 -12.11 6.40
N GLY A 137 11.58 -11.45 6.19
CA GLY A 137 10.27 -12.11 6.13
C GLY A 137 10.15 -13.10 4.98
N ALA A 138 10.62 -12.74 3.78
CA ALA A 138 10.55 -13.58 2.59
C ALA A 138 11.55 -14.74 2.60
N VAL A 139 12.78 -14.51 3.06
CA VAL A 139 13.86 -15.52 3.01
C VAL A 139 13.83 -16.43 4.25
N VAL A 140 13.58 -15.89 5.43
CA VAL A 140 13.74 -16.65 6.69
C VAL A 140 12.41 -17.18 7.19
N VAL A 141 11.36 -16.34 7.20
CA VAL A 141 10.11 -16.69 7.90
C VAL A 141 9.11 -17.39 6.97
N ALA A 142 8.91 -16.85 5.77
CA ALA A 142 7.93 -17.34 4.80
C ALA A 142 8.07 -18.84 4.42
N PRO A 143 9.27 -19.44 4.28
CA PRO A 143 9.40 -20.86 3.94
C PRO A 143 8.87 -21.81 5.02
N HIS A 144 8.81 -21.34 6.27
CA HIS A 144 8.35 -22.14 7.42
C HIS A 144 6.84 -22.02 7.66
N MET A 145 6.14 -21.31 6.78
CA MET A 145 4.77 -20.89 7.01
C MET A 145 3.78 -21.64 6.10
N PRO A 146 2.77 -22.34 6.66
CA PRO A 146 1.76 -23.01 5.86
C PRO A 146 0.94 -22.02 5.01
N LEU A 147 0.71 -22.34 3.73
CA LEU A 147 -0.03 -21.49 2.80
C LEU A 147 -1.44 -21.09 3.26
N PRO A 148 -2.24 -21.96 3.93
CA PRO A 148 -3.53 -21.56 4.47
C PRO A 148 -3.41 -20.44 5.52
N GLU A 149 -2.34 -20.43 6.31
CA GLU A 149 -2.12 -19.40 7.32
C GLU A 149 -1.79 -18.04 6.69
N VAL A 150 -1.01 -18.03 5.61
CA VAL A 150 -0.72 -16.81 4.83
C VAL A 150 -2.01 -16.14 4.36
N ARG A 151 -2.97 -16.92 3.84
CA ARG A 151 -4.28 -16.40 3.42
C ARG A 151 -5.06 -15.77 4.57
N VAL A 152 -5.04 -16.41 5.74
CA VAL A 152 -5.73 -15.93 6.93
C VAL A 152 -5.08 -14.66 7.45
N TYR A 153 -3.76 -14.59 7.56
CA TYR A 153 -3.08 -13.40 8.08
C TYR A 153 -3.15 -12.21 7.12
N PHE A 154 -3.19 -12.44 5.80
CA PHE A 154 -3.54 -11.41 4.82
C PHE A 154 -4.91 -10.80 5.14
N THR A 155 -5.91 -11.65 5.35
CA THR A 155 -7.27 -11.22 5.69
C THR A 155 -7.31 -10.45 7.01
N VAL A 156 -6.60 -10.92 8.04
CA VAL A 156 -6.50 -10.26 9.35
C VAL A 156 -5.90 -8.87 9.23
N LEU A 157 -4.83 -8.72 8.45
CA LEU A 157 -4.16 -7.44 8.25
C LEU A 157 -5.07 -6.43 7.56
N LEU A 158 -5.74 -6.83 6.47
CA LEU A 158 -6.70 -5.97 5.78
C LEU A 158 -7.88 -5.63 6.69
N THR A 159 -8.41 -6.61 7.43
CA THR A 159 -9.51 -6.36 8.39
C THR A 159 -9.11 -5.35 9.45
N ALA A 160 -7.89 -5.44 9.97
CA ALA A 160 -7.38 -4.46 10.93
C ALA A 160 -7.30 -3.04 10.33
N LEU A 161 -6.90 -2.92 9.06
CA LEU A 161 -6.92 -1.64 8.35
C LEU A 161 -8.34 -1.10 8.14
N ALA A 162 -9.31 -1.95 7.78
CA ALA A 162 -10.72 -1.57 7.71
C ALA A 162 -11.24 -1.04 9.06
N ILE A 163 -10.90 -1.73 10.15
CA ILE A 163 -11.28 -1.28 11.50
C ILE A 163 -10.63 0.07 11.82
N ALA A 164 -9.34 0.25 11.52
CA ALA A 164 -8.67 1.53 11.71
C ALA A 164 -9.39 2.66 10.95
N MET A 165 -9.77 2.42 9.68
CA MET A 165 -10.54 3.36 8.88
C MET A 165 -11.94 3.65 9.45
N VAL A 166 -12.61 2.68 10.06
CA VAL A 166 -13.89 2.87 10.74
C VAL A 166 -13.71 3.70 12.02
N VAL A 167 -12.71 3.41 12.84
CA VAL A 167 -12.38 4.21 14.04
C VAL A 167 -12.11 5.67 13.65
N MET A 168 -11.39 5.90 12.56
CA MET A 168 -11.17 7.25 12.03
C MET A 168 -12.47 7.95 11.63
N ARG A 169 -13.44 7.23 11.04
CA ARG A 169 -14.75 7.78 10.68
C ARG A 169 -15.49 8.25 11.94
N LEU A 170 -15.45 7.47 13.01
CA LEU A 170 -16.09 7.84 14.28
C LEU A 170 -15.46 9.11 14.88
N ARG A 171 -14.18 9.35 14.60
CA ARG A 171 -13.41 10.52 15.04
C ARG A 171 -13.28 11.62 13.99
N ARG A 172 -14.18 11.70 13.01
CA ARG A 172 -14.07 12.65 11.86
C ARG A 172 -14.01 14.14 12.27
N LYS A 173 -14.40 14.49 13.50
CA LYS A 173 -14.32 15.86 14.02
C LYS A 173 -12.91 16.27 14.48
N GLU A 174 -11.97 15.34 14.64
CA GLU A 174 -10.60 15.63 15.02
C GLU A 174 -9.82 16.26 13.84
N ARG A 175 -9.04 17.31 14.14
CA ARG A 175 -8.14 17.93 13.16
C ARG A 175 -7.06 16.92 12.73
N ARG A 176 -6.46 17.12 11.56
CA ARG A 176 -5.41 16.27 11.00
C ARG A 176 -4.17 17.11 10.71
N ASN A 177 -3.00 16.56 11.02
CA ASN A 177 -1.71 17.19 10.72
C ASN A 177 -1.39 17.08 9.21
N ALA A 178 -0.73 18.09 8.65
CA ALA A 178 -0.24 18.04 7.27
C ALA A 178 1.05 17.20 7.12
N ALA A 179 1.82 17.11 8.21
CA ALA A 179 3.09 16.39 8.31
C ALA A 179 3.28 15.89 9.75
N ILE A 180 4.30 15.07 10.01
CA ILE A 180 4.62 14.63 11.37
C ILE A 180 4.98 15.86 12.23
N PRO A 181 4.21 16.17 13.30
CA PRO A 181 4.27 17.48 13.96
C PRO A 181 5.52 17.65 14.83
N VAL A 182 6.01 16.58 15.45
CA VAL A 182 7.22 16.58 16.29
C VAL A 182 8.15 15.49 15.78
N PHE A 183 9.44 15.79 15.68
CA PHE A 183 10.42 14.81 15.18
C PHE A 183 11.69 14.81 16.02
N GLY A 184 11.93 13.70 16.71
CA GLY A 184 13.17 13.39 17.42
C GLY A 184 13.50 11.90 17.34
N ALA A 185 14.41 11.45 18.21
CA ALA A 185 14.87 10.06 18.23
C ALA A 185 13.72 9.05 18.47
N ARG A 186 12.71 9.44 19.26
CA ARG A 186 11.53 8.61 19.52
C ARG A 186 10.71 8.37 18.26
N GLU A 187 10.41 9.42 17.51
CA GLU A 187 9.64 9.32 16.27
C GLU A 187 10.44 8.58 15.20
N ALA A 188 11.74 8.86 15.06
CA ALA A 188 12.61 8.08 14.18
C ALA A 188 12.60 6.59 14.52
N ALA A 189 12.71 6.22 15.80
CA ALA A 189 12.65 4.84 16.25
C ALA A 189 11.28 4.19 15.93
N VAL A 190 10.17 4.91 16.15
CA VAL A 190 8.84 4.43 15.77
C VAL A 190 8.76 4.15 14.27
N LEU A 191 9.29 5.03 13.42
CA LEU A 191 9.28 4.85 11.96
C LEU A 191 10.16 3.68 11.52
N VAL A 192 11.33 3.50 12.13
CA VAL A 192 12.22 2.34 11.86
C VAL A 192 11.54 1.04 12.26
N VAL A 193 10.96 0.96 13.46
CA VAL A 193 10.24 -0.24 13.93
C VAL A 193 9.03 -0.52 13.05
N ALA A 194 8.24 0.50 12.72
CA ALA A 194 7.09 0.37 11.83
C ALA A 194 7.50 -0.10 10.43
N GLY A 195 8.60 0.44 9.89
CA GLY A 195 9.18 0.01 8.63
C GLY A 195 9.59 -1.45 8.67
N PHE A 196 10.36 -1.87 9.68
CA PHE A 196 10.80 -3.25 9.83
C PHE A 196 9.62 -4.22 9.97
N VAL A 197 8.66 -3.93 10.88
CA VAL A 197 7.48 -4.77 11.09
C VAL A 197 6.60 -4.81 9.84
N GLY A 198 6.38 -3.66 9.20
CA GLY A 198 5.63 -3.57 7.94
C GLY A 198 6.30 -4.37 6.82
N GLY A 199 7.61 -4.26 6.67
CA GLY A 199 8.40 -5.06 5.75
C GLY A 199 8.31 -6.56 6.04
N LEU A 200 8.47 -6.96 7.30
CA LEU A 200 8.33 -8.34 7.75
C LEU A 200 6.96 -8.92 7.37
N VAL A 201 5.89 -8.20 7.70
CA VAL A 201 4.52 -8.59 7.34
C VAL A 201 4.36 -8.63 5.83
N SER A 202 4.87 -7.63 5.10
CA SER A 202 4.91 -7.68 3.63
C SER A 202 5.52 -9.00 3.19
N GLY A 203 6.71 -9.37 3.68
CA GLY A 203 7.44 -10.60 3.34
C GLY A 203 6.60 -11.87 3.46
N LEU A 204 5.70 -11.92 4.44
CA LEU A 204 4.81 -13.04 4.69
C LEU A 204 3.60 -13.07 3.77
N VAL A 205 2.92 -11.94 3.57
CA VAL A 205 1.58 -11.88 2.95
C VAL A 205 1.50 -11.09 1.64
N GLY A 206 2.62 -10.57 1.13
CA GLY A 206 2.72 -9.81 -0.12
C GLY A 206 2.45 -8.31 0.02
N VAL A 207 1.71 -7.91 1.07
CA VAL A 207 1.31 -6.53 1.35
C VAL A 207 1.28 -6.32 2.86
N GLY A 208 2.04 -5.36 3.38
CA GLY A 208 1.93 -4.99 4.80
C GLY A 208 2.66 -3.74 5.22
N GLU A 209 3.75 -3.38 4.53
CA GLU A 209 4.46 -2.12 4.74
C GLU A 209 3.48 -0.94 4.63
N ASN A 210 2.73 -0.87 3.53
CA ASN A 210 1.78 0.21 3.30
C ASN A 210 0.73 0.32 4.41
N THR A 211 0.28 -0.81 4.94
CA THR A 211 -0.77 -0.92 5.94
C THR A 211 -0.25 -0.47 7.30
N VAL A 212 0.90 -0.99 7.73
CA VAL A 212 1.53 -0.59 9.00
C VAL A 212 1.94 0.87 8.97
N ALA A 213 2.57 1.33 7.89
CA ALA A 213 2.93 2.73 7.72
C ALA A 213 1.70 3.65 7.70
N PHE A 214 0.61 3.24 7.04
CA PHE A 214 -0.64 4.01 7.04
C PHE A 214 -1.24 4.11 8.44
N ILE A 215 -1.32 2.99 9.18
CA ILE A 215 -1.81 2.98 10.57
C ILE A 215 -0.96 3.93 11.43
N VAL A 216 0.36 3.87 11.33
CA VAL A 216 1.25 4.74 12.13
C VAL A 216 1.09 6.21 11.74
N LEU A 217 1.09 6.57 10.46
CA LEU A 217 0.92 7.95 10.04
C LEU A 217 -0.43 8.52 10.45
N VAL A 218 -1.50 7.75 10.25
CA VAL A 218 -2.87 8.25 10.34
C VAL A 218 -3.44 8.11 11.75
N MET A 219 -3.09 7.06 12.50
CA MET A 219 -3.63 6.83 13.84
C MET A 219 -2.74 7.41 14.93
N LEU A 220 -1.40 7.29 14.81
CA LEU A 220 -0.47 7.82 15.81
C LEU A 220 -0.13 9.28 15.53
N PHE A 221 0.42 9.59 14.36
CA PHE A 221 0.85 10.95 14.03
C PHE A 221 -0.28 11.84 13.53
N ARG A 222 -1.48 11.28 13.34
CA ARG A 222 -2.70 11.98 12.88
C ARG A 222 -2.50 12.76 11.58
N VAL A 223 -1.57 12.30 10.73
CA VAL A 223 -1.33 12.88 9.40
C VAL A 223 -2.56 12.63 8.52
N SER A 224 -2.90 13.59 7.67
CA SER A 224 -4.02 13.44 6.75
C SER A 224 -3.82 12.26 5.79
N GLU A 225 -4.90 11.53 5.52
CA GLU A 225 -4.93 10.40 4.57
C GLU A 225 -4.49 10.82 3.16
N LYS A 226 -4.81 12.07 2.76
CA LYS A 226 -4.39 12.61 1.48
C LYS A 226 -2.86 12.74 1.32
N VAL A 227 -2.12 12.77 2.43
CA VAL A 227 -0.65 12.73 2.47
C VAL A 227 -0.16 11.32 2.76
N ALA A 228 -0.83 10.60 3.66
CA ALA A 228 -0.41 9.25 4.07
C ALA A 228 -0.51 8.23 2.93
N THR A 229 -1.63 8.19 2.19
CA THR A 229 -1.81 7.23 1.07
C THR A 229 -0.72 7.33 -0.01
N PRO A 230 -0.42 8.51 -0.60
CA PRO A 230 0.66 8.60 -1.58
C PRO A 230 2.04 8.31 -0.97
N THR A 231 2.24 8.61 0.33
CA THR A 231 3.49 8.28 1.02
C THR A 231 3.69 6.77 1.14
N THR A 232 2.64 6.01 1.47
CA THR A 232 2.72 4.56 1.60
C THR A 232 2.82 3.85 0.26
N VAL A 233 2.29 4.42 -0.83
CA VAL A 233 2.55 3.91 -2.20
C VAL A 233 4.05 3.96 -2.53
N ILE A 234 4.74 5.06 -2.16
CA ILE A 234 6.19 5.18 -2.39
C ILE A 234 6.96 4.19 -1.52
N LEU A 235 6.62 4.06 -0.25
CA LEU A 235 7.26 3.08 0.63
C LEU A 235 7.08 1.64 0.12
N MET A 236 5.85 1.29 -0.30
CA MET A 236 5.56 -0.02 -0.86
C MET A 236 6.29 -0.28 -2.17
N THR A 237 6.56 0.76 -2.97
CA THR A 237 7.41 0.66 -4.17
C THR A 237 8.80 0.15 -3.79
N VAL A 238 9.43 0.75 -2.78
CA VAL A 238 10.78 0.36 -2.32
C VAL A 238 10.78 -1.08 -1.79
N VAL A 239 9.79 -1.43 -0.95
CA VAL A 239 9.71 -2.75 -0.35
C VAL A 239 9.37 -3.85 -1.36
N SER A 240 8.44 -3.59 -2.28
CA SER A 240 8.08 -4.57 -3.32
C SER A 240 9.20 -4.79 -4.33
N LEU A 241 9.98 -3.76 -4.68
CA LEU A 241 11.19 -3.92 -5.50
C LEU A 241 12.22 -4.81 -4.80
N ALA A 242 12.51 -4.56 -3.51
CA ALA A 242 13.45 -5.38 -2.74
C ALA A 242 12.98 -6.84 -2.61
N ALA A 243 11.69 -7.05 -2.36
CA ALA A 243 11.10 -8.38 -2.28
C ALA A 243 11.18 -9.11 -3.62
N PHE A 244 10.79 -8.44 -4.72
CA PHE A 244 10.85 -9.02 -6.05
C PHE A 244 12.29 -9.39 -6.45
N LEU A 245 13.25 -8.49 -6.19
CA LEU A 245 14.67 -8.79 -6.43
C LEU A 245 15.17 -9.95 -5.57
N SER A 246 14.69 -10.11 -4.35
CA SER A 246 15.05 -11.25 -3.50
C SER A 246 14.51 -12.56 -4.05
N HIS A 247 13.27 -12.59 -4.55
CA HIS A 247 12.69 -13.75 -5.21
C HIS A 247 13.43 -14.13 -6.51
N VAL A 248 13.85 -13.13 -7.29
CA VAL A 248 14.56 -13.35 -8.56
C VAL A 248 16.04 -13.69 -8.37
N LEU A 249 16.74 -13.07 -7.42
CA LEU A 249 18.22 -13.17 -7.32
C LEU A 249 18.73 -14.04 -6.16
N VAL A 250 17.95 -14.20 -5.10
CA VAL A 250 18.39 -14.89 -3.87
C VAL A 250 17.66 -16.22 -3.70
N ILE A 251 16.34 -16.22 -3.82
CA ILE A 251 15.49 -17.41 -3.64
C ILE A 251 15.44 -18.23 -4.93
N ASP A 252 15.55 -17.57 -6.09
CA ASP A 252 15.52 -18.18 -7.44
C ASP A 252 14.26 -19.02 -7.69
N ASP A 253 13.11 -18.52 -7.23
CA ASP A 253 11.83 -19.23 -7.30
C ASP A 253 10.88 -18.69 -8.37
N PHE A 254 11.32 -17.73 -9.20
CA PHE A 254 10.46 -17.08 -10.20
C PHE A 254 10.19 -17.98 -11.43
N SER A 255 9.30 -18.97 -11.24
CA SER A 255 8.96 -19.99 -12.21
C SER A 255 8.36 -19.45 -13.51
N ALA A 256 8.36 -20.26 -14.57
CA ALA A 256 7.80 -19.89 -15.86
C ALA A 256 6.32 -19.43 -15.75
N ALA A 257 5.50 -20.12 -14.95
CA ALA A 257 4.10 -19.73 -14.73
C ALA A 257 3.97 -18.34 -14.08
N ARG A 258 4.82 -18.00 -13.10
CA ARG A 258 4.82 -16.67 -12.47
C ARG A 258 5.23 -15.58 -13.45
N VAL A 259 6.20 -15.88 -14.33
CA VAL A 259 6.57 -15.00 -15.45
C VAL A 259 5.38 -14.76 -16.36
N ASP A 260 4.62 -15.80 -16.72
CA ASP A 260 3.48 -15.67 -17.63
C ASP A 260 2.34 -14.86 -17.00
N TYR A 261 2.02 -15.07 -15.72
CA TYR A 261 1.07 -14.21 -15.00
C TYR A 261 1.54 -12.76 -14.96
N TRP A 262 2.83 -12.53 -14.68
CA TRP A 262 3.41 -11.18 -14.67
C TRP A 262 3.32 -10.52 -16.05
N LEU A 263 3.70 -11.23 -17.13
CA LEU A 263 3.58 -10.73 -18.50
C LEU A 263 2.13 -10.43 -18.87
N ALA A 264 1.17 -11.24 -18.44
CA ALA A 264 -0.26 -10.99 -18.68
C ALA A 264 -0.76 -9.71 -17.98
N ALA A 265 -0.22 -9.39 -16.81
CA ALA A 265 -0.68 -8.26 -16.00
C ALA A 265 0.01 -6.92 -16.30
N VAL A 266 1.29 -6.93 -16.67
CA VAL A 266 2.08 -5.69 -16.88
C VAL A 266 1.38 -4.65 -17.77
N PRO A 267 0.80 -4.99 -18.93
CA PRO A 267 0.23 -4.01 -19.85
C PRO A 267 -0.93 -3.19 -19.25
N VAL A 268 -1.73 -3.81 -18.37
CA VAL A 268 -2.87 -3.14 -17.74
C VAL A 268 -2.46 -2.42 -16.47
N VAL A 269 -1.51 -2.97 -15.71
CA VAL A 269 -1.11 -2.43 -14.41
C VAL A 269 -0.32 -1.14 -14.54
N CYS A 270 0.54 -1.03 -15.57
CA CYS A 270 1.32 0.19 -15.81
C CYS A 270 0.43 1.41 -16.10
N VAL A 271 -0.79 1.19 -16.60
CA VAL A 271 -1.80 2.23 -16.83
C VAL A 271 -2.72 2.39 -15.61
N GLY A 272 -3.23 1.29 -15.08
CA GLY A 272 -4.25 1.30 -14.03
C GLY A 272 -3.75 1.86 -12.70
N ALA A 273 -2.50 1.60 -12.31
CA ALA A 273 -1.96 2.10 -11.04
C ALA A 273 -1.79 3.65 -11.01
N PRO A 274 -1.16 4.29 -12.01
CA PRO A 274 -1.15 5.76 -12.09
C PRO A 274 -2.54 6.39 -12.19
N LEU A 275 -3.45 5.79 -12.95
CA LEU A 275 -4.84 6.25 -13.02
C LEU A 275 -5.53 6.14 -11.67
N GLY A 276 -5.32 5.05 -10.94
CA GLY A 276 -5.82 4.85 -9.58
C GLY A 276 -5.37 5.96 -8.63
N ALA A 277 -4.08 6.32 -8.67
CA ALA A 277 -3.52 7.42 -7.89
C ALA A 277 -4.18 8.77 -8.24
N LEU A 278 -4.41 9.02 -9.53
CA LEU A 278 -5.09 10.25 -9.99
C LEU A 278 -6.56 10.30 -9.56
N ILE A 279 -7.31 9.22 -9.77
CA ILE A 279 -8.72 9.15 -9.41
C ILE A 279 -8.87 9.33 -7.89
N CYS A 280 -8.06 8.64 -7.08
CA CYS A 280 -8.14 8.78 -5.64
C CYS A 280 -7.74 10.17 -5.13
N SER A 281 -6.90 10.91 -5.86
CA SER A 281 -6.63 12.32 -5.54
C SER A 281 -7.87 13.22 -5.72
N ALA A 282 -8.81 12.83 -6.58
CA ALA A 282 -10.05 13.55 -6.86
C ALA A 282 -11.26 13.02 -6.06
N LEU A 283 -11.24 11.76 -5.61
CA LEU A 283 -12.35 11.17 -4.85
C LEU A 283 -12.45 11.73 -3.42
N SER A 284 -13.68 11.72 -2.91
CA SER A 284 -13.93 12.07 -1.51
C SER A 284 -13.33 11.02 -0.57
N ARG A 285 -12.86 11.44 0.61
CA ARG A 285 -12.34 10.54 1.66
C ARG A 285 -13.37 9.46 2.06
N SER A 286 -14.66 9.78 1.98
CA SER A 286 -15.73 8.86 2.34
C SER A 286 -15.93 7.76 1.28
N THR A 287 -15.77 8.10 0.00
CA THR A 287 -15.93 7.15 -1.10
C THR A 287 -14.84 6.10 -1.06
N ILE A 288 -13.56 6.52 -0.96
CA ILE A 288 -12.41 5.62 -0.91
C ILE A 288 -12.58 4.63 0.24
N ARG A 289 -12.83 5.14 1.45
CA ARG A 289 -13.06 4.30 2.63
C ARG A 289 -14.18 3.28 2.41
N ASN A 290 -15.33 3.69 1.88
CA ASN A 290 -16.48 2.80 1.75
C ASN A 290 -16.20 1.66 0.75
N VAL A 291 -15.52 1.96 -0.37
CA VAL A 291 -15.10 0.95 -1.34
C VAL A 291 -14.14 -0.04 -0.70
N LEU A 292 -13.12 0.45 0.01
CA LEU A 292 -12.14 -0.39 0.69
C LEU A 292 -12.76 -1.29 1.76
N VAL A 293 -13.57 -0.73 2.65
CA VAL A 293 -14.27 -1.50 3.69
C VAL A 293 -15.18 -2.57 3.06
N ALA A 294 -15.82 -2.28 1.93
CA ALA A 294 -16.64 -3.26 1.22
C ALA A 294 -15.78 -4.42 0.67
N LEU A 295 -14.66 -4.14 0.00
CA LEU A 295 -13.74 -5.16 -0.51
C LEU A 295 -13.18 -6.03 0.61
N ILE A 296 -12.76 -5.42 1.73
CA ILE A 296 -12.24 -6.14 2.89
C ILE A 296 -13.33 -7.00 3.55
N THR A 297 -14.57 -6.51 3.62
CA THR A 297 -15.69 -7.28 4.18
C THR A 297 -15.95 -8.52 3.32
N VAL A 298 -15.92 -8.37 2.00
CA VAL A 298 -16.04 -9.51 1.07
C VAL A 298 -14.88 -10.50 1.26
N ASP A 299 -13.65 -10.02 1.37
CA ASP A 299 -12.49 -10.87 1.63
C ASP A 299 -12.60 -11.62 2.96
N LEU A 300 -12.97 -10.93 4.04
CA LEU A 300 -13.16 -11.51 5.37
C LEU A 300 -14.23 -12.60 5.38
N VAL A 301 -15.42 -12.30 4.86
CA VAL A 301 -16.53 -13.26 4.81
C VAL A 301 -16.13 -14.47 3.96
N SER A 302 -15.53 -14.24 2.80
CA SER A 302 -15.09 -15.33 1.93
C SER A 302 -13.96 -16.17 2.55
N THR A 303 -13.05 -15.57 3.32
CA THR A 303 -12.02 -16.33 4.06
C THR A 303 -12.64 -17.22 5.13
N VAL A 304 -13.58 -16.69 5.91
CA VAL A 304 -14.26 -17.46 6.98
C VAL A 304 -15.08 -18.62 6.42
N VAL A 305 -15.71 -18.44 5.25
CA VAL A 305 -16.58 -19.46 4.64
C VAL A 305 -15.81 -20.49 3.81
N ILE A 306 -14.83 -20.06 3.02
CA ILE A 306 -14.20 -20.91 1.98
C ILE A 306 -12.91 -21.56 2.48
N VAL A 307 -12.13 -20.91 3.34
CA VAL A 307 -10.79 -21.41 3.70
C VAL A 307 -10.92 -22.38 4.88
N PRO A 308 -10.49 -23.65 4.73
CA PRO A 308 -10.45 -24.57 5.86
C PRO A 308 -9.27 -24.18 6.76
N VAL A 309 -9.57 -23.64 7.94
CA VAL A 309 -8.55 -23.13 8.87
C VAL A 309 -8.53 -23.98 10.15
N PRO A 310 -7.36 -24.47 10.60
CA PRO A 310 -7.21 -25.12 11.89
C PRO A 310 -7.75 -24.26 13.04
N ALA A 311 -8.26 -24.89 14.10
CA ALA A 311 -8.78 -24.16 15.26
C ALA A 311 -7.72 -23.23 15.89
N THR A 312 -6.46 -23.68 15.92
CA THR A 312 -5.31 -22.91 16.40
C THR A 312 -5.11 -21.63 15.60
N THR A 313 -5.04 -21.70 14.27
CA THR A 313 -4.87 -20.53 13.39
C THR A 313 -6.06 -19.57 13.52
N ARG A 314 -7.30 -20.07 13.70
CA ARG A 314 -8.47 -19.20 13.93
C ARG A 314 -8.36 -18.43 15.24
N VAL A 315 -7.93 -19.08 16.33
CA VAL A 315 -7.71 -18.42 17.62
C VAL A 315 -6.58 -17.39 17.51
N VAL A 316 -5.45 -17.75 16.91
CA VAL A 316 -4.32 -16.83 16.69
C VAL A 316 -4.76 -15.62 15.86
N ALA A 317 -5.47 -15.83 14.76
CA ALA A 317 -6.01 -14.77 13.92
C ALA A 317 -6.96 -13.85 14.68
N GLY A 318 -7.85 -14.39 15.51
CA GLY A 318 -8.75 -13.62 16.37
C GLY A 318 -7.99 -12.79 17.40
N VAL A 319 -7.01 -13.37 18.08
CA VAL A 319 -6.14 -12.67 19.05
C VAL A 319 -5.36 -11.55 18.36
N LEU A 320 -4.76 -11.81 17.20
CA LEU A 320 -4.04 -10.81 16.41
C LEU A 320 -4.97 -9.65 15.99
N LEU A 321 -6.17 -9.96 15.50
CA LEU A 321 -7.13 -8.94 15.12
C LEU A 321 -7.52 -8.03 16.30
N VAL A 322 -7.80 -8.64 17.46
CA VAL A 322 -8.11 -7.90 18.70
C VAL A 322 -6.91 -7.07 19.14
N ALA A 323 -5.70 -7.62 19.12
CA ALA A 323 -4.48 -6.93 19.52
C ALA A 323 -4.18 -5.73 18.61
N ILE A 324 -4.27 -5.89 17.28
CA ILE A 324 -4.05 -4.79 16.34
C ILE A 324 -5.15 -3.73 16.49
N THR A 325 -6.41 -4.13 16.69
CA THR A 325 -7.52 -3.20 16.91
C THR A 325 -7.34 -2.40 18.20
N ALA A 326 -6.98 -3.07 19.30
CA ALA A 326 -6.67 -2.42 20.57
C ALA A 326 -5.46 -1.48 20.41
N GLY A 327 -4.41 -1.92 19.71
CA GLY A 327 -3.26 -1.10 19.36
C GLY A 327 -3.65 0.17 18.60
N CYS A 328 -4.45 0.05 17.54
CA CYS A 328 -4.98 1.19 16.78
C CYS A 328 -5.72 2.17 17.68
N PHE A 329 -6.57 1.68 18.58
CA PHE A 329 -7.30 2.52 19.52
C PHE A 329 -6.37 3.22 20.52
N LEU A 330 -5.35 2.52 21.04
CA LEU A 330 -4.34 3.10 21.93
C LEU A 330 -3.52 4.18 21.23
N LEU A 331 -3.13 3.98 19.96
CA LEU A 331 -2.43 4.99 19.17
C LEU A 331 -3.24 6.29 19.05
N THR A 332 -4.56 6.20 18.90
CA THR A 332 -5.41 7.42 18.85
C THR A 332 -5.43 8.21 20.16
N ARG A 333 -5.16 7.57 21.31
CA ARG A 333 -5.16 8.22 22.62
C ARG A 333 -3.86 8.99 22.92
N VAL A 334 -2.85 8.90 22.06
CA VAL A 334 -1.58 9.61 22.26
C VAL A 334 -1.77 11.12 22.02
N ALA A 335 -1.83 11.89 23.10
CA ALA A 335 -2.08 13.35 23.06
C ALA A 335 -0.94 14.16 22.42
N ARG A 336 0.32 13.69 22.50
CA ARG A 336 1.53 14.35 21.98
C ARG A 336 1.44 14.81 20.51
N TYR A 337 0.60 14.16 19.69
CA TYR A 337 0.46 14.46 18.27
C TYR A 337 -0.91 15.08 17.92
N ASP A 338 -1.68 15.47 18.94
CA ASP A 338 -2.96 16.15 18.77
C ASP A 338 -2.72 17.57 18.19
N PRO A 339 -3.33 17.92 17.05
CA PRO A 339 -3.23 19.27 16.50
C PRO A 339 -3.68 20.37 17.47
N ALA A 340 -4.56 20.05 18.42
CA ALA A 340 -5.01 21.00 19.44
C ALA A 340 -3.91 21.34 20.45
N GLU A 341 -2.98 20.42 20.72
CA GLU A 341 -1.87 20.62 21.67
C GLU A 341 -0.60 21.14 20.99
N THR A 342 -0.40 20.88 19.69
CA THR A 342 0.81 21.30 18.95
C THR A 342 0.75 22.73 18.41
N GLY A 343 -0.35 23.45 18.61
CA GLY A 343 -0.51 24.85 18.20
C GLY A 343 -0.69 25.06 16.69
N ASP A 344 -0.95 24.00 15.92
CA ASP A 344 -1.19 24.11 14.47
C ASP A 344 -2.63 24.59 14.22
N HIS A 345 -2.80 25.92 14.20
CA HIS A 345 -4.07 26.58 13.93
C HIS A 345 -4.47 26.57 12.45
N ALA A 346 -3.72 25.90 11.57
CA ALA A 346 -4.07 25.84 10.16
C ALA A 346 -5.42 25.11 9.98
N PRO A 347 -6.40 25.72 9.27
CA PRO A 347 -7.61 25.01 8.90
C PRO A 347 -7.23 23.78 8.10
N ALA A 348 -8.03 22.71 8.19
CA ALA A 348 -7.88 21.50 7.40
C ALA A 348 -7.88 21.88 5.92
N SER A 349 -6.71 22.18 5.35
CA SER A 349 -6.59 22.54 3.95
C SER A 349 -6.94 21.27 3.19
N GLU A 350 -8.14 21.24 2.64
CA GLU A 350 -8.39 20.35 1.53
C GLU A 350 -7.29 20.65 0.52
N ILE A 351 -6.46 19.65 0.21
CA ILE A 351 -5.54 19.74 -0.92
C ILE A 351 -6.38 20.30 -2.08
N PRO A 352 -6.03 21.48 -2.62
CA PRO A 352 -6.84 22.10 -3.64
C PRO A 352 -6.95 21.11 -4.81
N PRO A 353 -8.14 20.93 -5.39
CA PRO A 353 -8.30 20.01 -6.52
C PRO A 353 -7.31 20.40 -7.62
N PRO A 354 -6.77 19.42 -8.36
CA PRO A 354 -5.89 19.72 -9.48
C PRO A 354 -6.59 20.72 -10.42
N ARG A 355 -5.84 21.72 -10.92
CA ARG A 355 -6.44 22.84 -11.67
C ARG A 355 -7.35 22.31 -12.79
N PRO A 356 -8.63 22.74 -12.85
CA PRO A 356 -9.44 22.47 -14.02
C PRO A 356 -8.77 23.10 -15.24
N SER A 357 -8.86 22.42 -16.38
CA SER A 357 -8.28 22.92 -17.63
C SER A 357 -8.93 24.25 -18.01
N ALA A 358 -8.13 25.31 -18.08
CA ALA A 358 -8.39 26.39 -19.03
C ALA A 358 -8.07 25.92 -20.45
#